data_AF-A0A0Q7T6H4-F1
#
_entry.id   AF-A0A0Q7T6H4-F1
#
_cell.length_a   1.000
_cell.length_b   1.000
_cell.length_c   1.000
_cell.angle_alpha   90.00
_cell.angle_beta   90.00
_cell.angle_gamma   90.00
#
_symmetry.space_group_name_H-M   'P 1'
#
loop_
_entity.id
_entity.type
_entity.pdbx_description
1 polymer ?
#
loop_
_entity_poly.entity_id
_entity_poly.type
_entity_poly.pdbx_seq_one_letter_code
_entity_poly.pdbx_strand_id
1 'polypeptide(L)'
;MPSPAYSNVNAAVADVELRNQCTRWLNGHRPLRSMRESLLALAELPEAALPPDVYGQGQALQQLEADVAALLGKPAARFMHKGVAAQLAALKVWTERRDNRFVALHQQGHIALDEQDAFEALLGLQGGRLGFVDTALHVAQLDACARDVQLPGAVVVELPLRRGGYRLPEWSELRAISHWCRERGVPLHFDGARLWEAAAHYDRPLADIAALADSVYVSFYKGLGGLAGCMLAGEADFIAAIAPWQTRLAGNVHTLYPFVLSAREGLRRHLPRMAAYRERAQALAAALTAEPGWRIAPEPPQVNAFQLHLPVGPDALREALLEVARCERFWLGARAVASHVLEGGAMVEVVIGDAADGWTDSEALAAWRAAVMRAAG
;
A
#
# COMPACT_ATOMS: atom_id res chain seq x y z
N MET A 1 21.41 -1.45 6.32
CA MET A 1 20.83 -1.97 7.57
C MET A 1 19.66 -2.86 7.19
N PRO A 2 19.51 -4.07 7.73
CA PRO A 2 18.36 -4.93 7.43
C PRO A 2 17.06 -4.18 7.75
N SER A 3 16.04 -4.36 6.92
CA SER A 3 14.70 -3.80 7.14
C SER A 3 14.22 -4.15 8.56
N PRO A 4 13.75 -3.18 9.37
CA PRO A 4 13.23 -3.43 10.72
C PRO A 4 11.91 -4.23 10.72
N ALA A 5 11.48 -4.77 9.58
CA ALA A 5 10.23 -5.49 9.41
C ALA A 5 10.10 -6.78 10.26
N TYR A 6 11.19 -7.24 10.88
CA TYR A 6 11.17 -8.36 11.84
C TYR A 6 11.78 -7.96 13.19
N SER A 7 11.36 -6.81 13.75
CA SER A 7 11.55 -6.51 15.17
C SER A 7 10.81 -7.53 16.04
N ASN A 8 11.49 -8.03 17.08
CA ASN A 8 11.02 -8.87 18.20
C ASN A 8 9.53 -9.29 18.14
N VAL A 9 9.28 -10.51 17.63
CA VAL A 9 7.92 -11.09 17.48
C VAL A 9 7.10 -11.00 18.76
N ASN A 10 7.73 -11.14 19.93
CA ASN A 10 7.04 -11.05 21.23
C ASN A 10 6.48 -9.65 21.52
N ALA A 11 7.20 -8.59 21.13
CA ALA A 11 6.70 -7.22 21.26
C ALA A 11 5.51 -6.97 20.33
N ALA A 12 5.54 -7.54 19.12
CA ALA A 12 4.42 -7.45 18.18
C ALA A 12 3.16 -8.18 18.70
N VAL A 13 3.33 -9.32 19.38
CA VAL A 13 2.20 -10.05 20.00
C VAL A 13 1.58 -9.24 21.15
N ALA A 14 2.40 -8.67 22.04
CA ALA A 14 1.92 -7.86 23.15
C ALA A 14 1.17 -6.59 22.67
N ASP A 15 1.69 -5.92 21.62
CA ASP A 15 1.02 -4.76 21.01
C ASP A 15 -0.36 -5.14 20.44
N VAL A 16 -0.48 -6.34 19.84
CA VAL A 16 -1.76 -6.84 19.30
C VAL A 16 -2.75 -7.12 20.43
N GLU A 17 -2.30 -7.73 21.52
CA GLU A 17 -3.15 -8.02 22.67
C GLU A 17 -3.67 -6.72 23.31
N LEU A 18 -2.79 -5.76 23.59
CA LEU A 18 -3.18 -4.45 24.13
C LEU A 18 -4.15 -3.71 23.18
N ARG A 19 -3.88 -3.74 21.88
CA ARG A 19 -4.78 -3.13 20.89
C ARG A 19 -6.19 -3.73 20.91
N ASN A 20 -6.31 -5.04 21.15
CA ASN A 20 -7.59 -5.72 21.21
C ASN A 20 -8.36 -5.44 22.51
N GLN A 21 -7.68 -4.96 23.55
CA GLN A 21 -8.28 -4.49 24.81
C GLN A 21 -8.77 -3.03 24.72
N CYS A 22 -8.36 -2.28 23.68
CA CYS A 22 -8.85 -0.92 23.44
C CYS A 22 -10.33 -0.92 23.03
N THR A 23 -11.00 0.22 23.22
CA THR A 23 -12.41 0.42 22.87
C THR A 23 -12.61 1.43 21.74
N ARG A 24 -11.60 2.21 21.39
CA ARG A 24 -11.59 3.13 20.23
C ARG A 24 -10.25 3.03 19.50
N TRP A 25 -10.29 3.14 18.17
CA TRP A 25 -9.12 3.12 17.30
C TRP A 25 -9.22 4.30 16.33
N LEU A 26 -8.10 4.94 16.01
CA LEU A 26 -8.07 5.99 14.98
C LEU A 26 -7.76 5.43 13.59
N ASN A 27 -7.03 4.32 13.52
CA ASN A 27 -6.41 3.83 12.29
C ASN A 27 -7.11 2.59 11.70
N GLY A 28 -7.33 2.62 10.38
CA GLY A 28 -7.79 1.49 9.55
C GLY A 28 -9.25 1.10 9.76
N HIS A 29 -9.57 -0.17 9.44
CA HIS A 29 -10.89 -0.76 9.70
C HIS A 29 -10.83 -1.54 11.02
N ARG A 30 -11.30 -0.92 12.10
CA ARG A 30 -11.26 -1.46 13.46
C ARG A 30 -12.60 -1.29 14.19
N PRO A 31 -12.94 -2.16 15.15
CA PRO A 31 -12.17 -3.36 15.57
C PRO A 31 -12.10 -4.42 14.47
N LEU A 32 -11.06 -5.27 14.49
CA LEU A 32 -11.05 -6.43 13.60
C LEU A 32 -12.07 -7.44 14.09
N ARG A 33 -12.78 -8.05 13.15
CA ARG A 33 -13.51 -9.28 13.41
C ARG A 33 -12.53 -10.35 13.89
N SER A 34 -12.95 -11.15 14.87
CA SER A 34 -12.30 -12.43 15.16
C SER A 34 -12.28 -13.33 13.92
N MET A 35 -11.46 -14.38 13.91
CA MET A 35 -11.47 -15.35 12.80
C MET A 35 -12.86 -15.96 12.59
N ARG A 36 -13.58 -16.28 13.67
CA ARG A 36 -14.95 -16.81 13.61
C ARG A 36 -15.90 -15.81 12.96
N GLU A 37 -15.93 -14.57 13.44
CA GLU A 37 -16.81 -13.53 12.90
C GLU A 37 -16.47 -13.19 11.44
N SER A 38 -15.18 -13.22 11.08
CA SER A 38 -14.75 -13.03 9.70
C SER A 38 -15.29 -14.13 8.80
N LEU A 39 -15.13 -15.41 9.19
CA LEU A 39 -15.64 -16.54 8.40
C LEU A 39 -17.16 -16.51 8.27
N LEU A 40 -17.88 -16.18 9.36
CA LEU A 40 -19.33 -16.04 9.32
C LEU A 40 -19.76 -14.89 8.39
N ALA A 41 -19.11 -13.73 8.46
CA ALA A 41 -19.42 -12.62 7.57
C ALA A 41 -19.13 -12.94 6.09
N LEU A 42 -18.04 -13.66 5.81
CA LEU A 42 -17.72 -14.09 4.44
C LEU A 42 -18.69 -15.15 3.91
N ALA A 43 -19.26 -15.98 4.79
CA ALA A 43 -20.26 -16.99 4.41
C ALA A 43 -21.58 -16.37 3.94
N GLU A 44 -21.89 -15.12 4.32
CA GLU A 44 -23.08 -14.39 3.86
C GLU A 44 -22.92 -13.81 2.45
N LEU A 45 -21.72 -13.83 1.87
CA LEU A 45 -21.52 -13.39 0.49
C LEU A 45 -22.12 -14.40 -0.49
N PRO A 46 -22.78 -13.96 -1.58
CA PRO A 46 -23.40 -14.87 -2.53
C PRO A 46 -22.39 -15.82 -3.19
N GLU A 47 -21.13 -15.39 -3.33
CA GLU A 47 -20.07 -16.23 -3.89
C GLU A 47 -19.64 -17.38 -2.97
N ALA A 48 -19.97 -17.34 -1.68
CA ALA A 48 -19.67 -18.42 -0.74
C ALA A 48 -20.49 -19.69 -1.01
N ALA A 49 -21.61 -19.59 -1.76
CA ALA A 49 -22.39 -20.74 -2.21
C ALA A 49 -21.76 -21.49 -3.40
N LEU A 50 -20.73 -20.91 -4.04
CA LEU A 50 -20.03 -21.52 -5.17
C LEU A 50 -18.97 -22.52 -4.68
N PRO A 51 -18.59 -23.52 -5.50
CA PRO A 51 -17.48 -24.41 -5.16
C PRO A 51 -16.16 -23.65 -4.97
N PRO A 52 -15.28 -24.11 -4.05
CA PRO A 52 -13.93 -23.58 -3.93
C PRO A 52 -13.16 -23.64 -5.26
N ASP A 53 -12.28 -22.66 -5.47
CA ASP A 53 -11.33 -22.71 -6.57
C ASP A 53 -10.30 -23.83 -6.37
N VAL A 54 -9.80 -24.38 -7.48
CA VAL A 54 -8.74 -25.39 -7.51
C VAL A 54 -7.63 -24.91 -8.43
N TYR A 55 -6.45 -24.67 -7.88
CA TYR A 55 -5.25 -24.24 -8.63
C TYR A 55 -5.53 -23.09 -9.62
N GLY A 56 -6.15 -22.02 -9.11
CA GLY A 56 -6.46 -20.82 -9.90
C GLY A 56 -7.66 -20.96 -10.83
N GLN A 57 -8.49 -21.99 -10.65
CA GLN A 57 -9.73 -22.19 -11.41
C GLN A 57 -10.95 -22.31 -10.48
N GLY A 58 -11.91 -21.38 -10.56
CA GLY A 58 -13.20 -21.49 -9.89
C GLY A 58 -14.06 -20.23 -10.01
N GLN A 59 -15.35 -20.37 -10.33
CA GLN A 59 -16.23 -19.27 -10.75
C GLN A 59 -16.12 -17.95 -9.94
N ALA A 60 -16.05 -18.02 -8.61
CA ALA A 60 -15.89 -16.83 -7.76
C ALA A 60 -14.58 -16.07 -8.01
N LEU A 61 -13.49 -16.80 -8.24
CA LEU A 61 -12.16 -16.26 -8.53
C LEU A 61 -12.15 -15.56 -9.89
N GLN A 62 -12.57 -16.24 -10.96
CA GLN A 62 -12.60 -15.65 -12.30
C GLN A 62 -13.56 -14.46 -12.40
N GLN A 63 -14.68 -14.48 -11.67
CA GLN A 63 -15.55 -13.30 -11.60
C GLN A 63 -14.82 -12.12 -10.94
N LEU A 64 -14.09 -12.33 -9.84
CA LEU A 64 -13.26 -11.28 -9.24
C LEU A 64 -12.17 -10.77 -10.20
N GLU A 65 -11.51 -11.67 -10.94
CA GLU A 65 -10.52 -11.28 -11.95
C GLU A 65 -11.13 -10.41 -13.05
N ALA A 66 -12.29 -10.81 -13.58
CA ALA A 66 -13.02 -10.03 -14.58
C ALA A 66 -13.50 -8.67 -14.05
N ASP A 67 -14.05 -8.64 -12.83
CA ASP A 67 -14.52 -7.41 -12.19
C ASP A 67 -13.36 -6.40 -12.01
N VAL A 68 -12.20 -6.87 -11.54
CA VAL A 68 -11.03 -6.00 -11.32
C VAL A 68 -10.38 -5.59 -12.64
N ALA A 69 -10.32 -6.47 -13.65
CA ALA A 69 -9.87 -6.10 -14.99
C ALA A 69 -10.72 -4.97 -15.56
N ALA A 70 -12.05 -5.05 -15.42
CA ALA A 70 -12.98 -4.01 -15.85
C ALA A 70 -12.77 -2.69 -15.07
N LEU A 71 -12.64 -2.74 -13.74
CA LEU A 71 -12.36 -1.55 -12.92
C LEU A 71 -11.06 -0.82 -13.33
N LEU A 72 -10.03 -1.58 -13.69
CA LEU A 72 -8.74 -1.05 -14.11
C LEU A 72 -8.66 -0.75 -15.61
N GLY A 73 -9.73 -1.02 -16.39
CA GLY A 73 -9.71 -0.86 -17.84
C GLY A 73 -8.62 -1.70 -18.53
N LYS A 74 -8.32 -2.89 -18.01
CA LYS A 74 -7.31 -3.80 -18.56
C LYS A 74 -7.96 -5.02 -19.22
N PRO A 75 -7.39 -5.55 -20.31
CA PRO A 75 -7.97 -6.71 -21.00
C PRO A 75 -8.05 -7.98 -20.14
N ALA A 76 -7.10 -8.17 -19.23
CA ALA A 76 -7.06 -9.34 -18.36
C ALA A 76 -6.48 -8.98 -16.98
N ALA A 77 -6.83 -9.81 -16.01
CA ALA A 77 -6.24 -9.77 -14.68
C ALA A 77 -6.06 -11.20 -14.13
N ARG A 78 -5.13 -11.36 -13.19
CA ARG A 78 -4.82 -12.61 -12.52
C ARG A 78 -4.64 -12.38 -11.02
N PHE A 79 -5.37 -13.13 -10.21
CA PHE A 79 -5.25 -13.07 -8.77
C PHE A 79 -3.94 -13.69 -8.31
N MET A 80 -3.31 -13.05 -7.33
CA MET A 80 -2.09 -13.52 -6.68
C MET A 80 -2.26 -13.46 -5.16
N HIS A 81 -1.75 -14.47 -4.45
CA HIS A 81 -1.88 -14.54 -2.99
C HIS A 81 -1.11 -13.42 -2.24
N LYS A 82 -0.03 -12.89 -2.84
CA LYS A 82 0.85 -11.88 -2.23
C LYS A 82 1.45 -10.95 -3.29
N GLY A 83 1.50 -9.65 -2.97
CA GLY A 83 2.03 -8.62 -3.86
C GLY A 83 3.47 -8.85 -4.29
N VAL A 84 4.35 -9.26 -3.37
CA VAL A 84 5.74 -9.62 -3.69
C VAL A 84 5.81 -10.63 -4.85
N ALA A 85 5.03 -11.71 -4.79
CA ALA A 85 5.01 -12.71 -5.86
C ALA A 85 4.45 -12.14 -7.17
N ALA A 86 3.43 -11.29 -7.11
CA ALA A 86 2.84 -10.64 -8.29
C ALA A 86 3.85 -9.72 -8.99
N GLN A 87 4.53 -8.86 -8.23
CA GLN A 87 5.45 -7.87 -8.77
C GLN A 87 6.75 -8.53 -9.27
N LEU A 88 7.28 -9.54 -8.57
CA LEU A 88 8.40 -10.35 -9.07
C LEU A 88 8.07 -11.02 -10.41
N ALA A 89 6.88 -11.62 -10.53
CA ALA A 89 6.44 -12.20 -11.80
C ALA A 89 6.33 -11.15 -12.92
N ALA A 90 5.74 -9.99 -12.63
CA ALA A 90 5.60 -8.90 -13.58
C ALA A 90 6.96 -8.39 -14.08
N LEU A 91 7.87 -8.06 -13.17
CA LEU A 91 9.22 -7.61 -13.49
C LEU A 91 9.98 -8.64 -14.31
N LYS A 92 9.86 -9.92 -13.95
CA LYS A 92 10.54 -10.98 -14.66
C LYS A 92 10.04 -11.14 -16.09
N VAL A 93 8.73 -11.12 -16.31
CA VAL A 93 8.15 -11.18 -17.66
C VAL A 93 8.57 -9.98 -18.50
N TRP A 94 8.55 -8.76 -17.95
CA TRP A 94 8.94 -7.56 -18.71
C TRP A 94 10.42 -7.55 -19.07
N THR A 95 11.28 -7.87 -18.11
CA THR A 95 12.73 -7.89 -18.32
C THR A 95 13.16 -8.99 -19.30
N GLU A 96 12.48 -10.14 -19.33
CA GLU A 96 12.69 -11.19 -20.34
C GLU A 96 12.24 -10.74 -21.74
N ARG A 97 11.07 -10.11 -21.87
CA ARG A 97 10.57 -9.57 -23.14
C ARG A 97 11.48 -8.48 -23.72
N ARG A 98 12.18 -7.75 -22.86
CA ARG A 98 13.09 -6.65 -23.22
C ARG A 98 14.55 -7.08 -23.35
N ASP A 99 14.87 -8.34 -23.03
CA ASP A 99 16.25 -8.83 -22.88
C ASP A 99 17.14 -7.88 -22.07
N ASN A 100 16.57 -7.32 -21.00
CA ASN A 100 17.22 -6.29 -20.19
C ASN A 100 16.81 -6.47 -18.72
N ARG A 101 17.81 -6.76 -17.88
CA ARG A 101 17.61 -7.09 -16.46
C ARG A 101 17.57 -5.87 -15.54
N PHE A 102 17.82 -4.67 -16.06
CA PHE A 102 17.87 -3.45 -15.28
C PHE A 102 16.46 -2.88 -15.07
N VAL A 103 16.05 -2.74 -13.82
CA VAL A 103 14.73 -2.22 -13.41
C VAL A 103 14.93 -0.89 -12.70
N ALA A 104 14.30 0.17 -13.22
CA ALA A 104 14.29 1.47 -12.56
C ALA A 104 13.09 1.57 -11.62
N LEU A 105 13.33 1.92 -10.36
CA LEU A 105 12.31 2.01 -9.33
C LEU A 105 12.72 3.02 -8.26
N HIS A 106 11.75 3.51 -7.48
CA HIS A 106 12.05 4.48 -6.42
C HIS A 106 12.82 3.85 -5.25
N GLN A 107 13.86 4.49 -4.73
CA GLN A 107 14.71 3.97 -3.66
C GLN A 107 13.96 3.72 -2.33
N GLN A 108 12.82 4.39 -2.15
CA GLN A 108 11.90 4.18 -1.02
C GLN A 108 10.75 3.21 -1.31
N GLY A 109 10.70 2.63 -2.52
CA GLY A 109 9.61 1.74 -2.92
C GLY A 109 9.64 0.40 -2.18
N HIS A 110 8.49 -0.26 -2.08
CA HIS A 110 8.36 -1.55 -1.39
C HIS A 110 9.35 -2.60 -1.93
N ILE A 111 9.44 -2.74 -3.26
CA ILE A 111 10.37 -3.66 -3.94
C ILE A 111 11.83 -3.39 -3.53
N ALA A 112 12.19 -2.13 -3.28
CA ALA A 112 13.56 -1.73 -2.95
C ALA A 112 13.97 -2.04 -1.50
N LEU A 113 13.04 -1.99 -0.55
CA LEU A 113 13.35 -1.95 0.89
C LEU A 113 12.67 -3.03 1.74
N ASP A 114 11.52 -3.56 1.29
CA ASP A 114 10.64 -4.37 2.14
C ASP A 114 10.55 -5.84 1.67
N GLU A 115 11.30 -6.20 0.64
CA GLU A 115 11.26 -7.52 0.00
C GLU A 115 12.57 -8.31 0.15
N GLN A 116 13.49 -7.87 1.02
CA GLN A 116 14.79 -8.52 1.24
C GLN A 116 15.59 -8.71 -0.07
N ASP A 117 15.59 -7.67 -0.90
CA ASP A 117 16.22 -7.65 -2.24
C ASP A 117 15.80 -8.82 -3.15
N ALA A 118 14.59 -9.38 -2.95
CA ALA A 118 14.14 -10.60 -3.63
C ALA A 118 14.21 -10.53 -5.17
N PHE A 119 13.98 -9.37 -5.79
CA PHE A 119 14.07 -9.25 -7.25
C PHE A 119 15.51 -9.36 -7.77
N GLU A 120 16.50 -8.95 -6.98
CA GLU A 120 17.92 -9.14 -7.30
C GLU A 120 18.35 -10.57 -6.93
N ALA A 121 18.02 -11.01 -5.71
CA ALA A 121 18.48 -12.28 -5.15
C ALA A 121 17.85 -13.51 -5.82
N LEU A 122 16.54 -13.49 -6.13
CA LEU A 122 15.84 -14.65 -6.71
C LEU A 122 15.81 -14.64 -8.23
N LEU A 123 15.75 -13.45 -8.84
CA LEU A 123 15.56 -13.32 -10.29
C LEU A 123 16.81 -12.85 -11.05
N GLY A 124 17.86 -12.43 -10.34
CA GLY A 124 19.08 -11.92 -10.94
C GLY A 124 18.87 -10.61 -11.72
N LEU A 125 17.86 -9.82 -11.34
CA LEU A 125 17.63 -8.48 -11.87
C LEU A 125 18.60 -7.47 -11.23
N GLN A 126 18.62 -6.24 -11.75
CA GLN A 126 19.46 -5.16 -11.25
C GLN A 126 18.61 -3.93 -10.92
N GLY A 127 18.71 -3.41 -9.70
CA GLY A 127 17.92 -2.25 -9.27
C GLY A 127 18.57 -0.90 -9.55
N GLY A 128 18.02 -0.14 -10.49
CA GLY A 128 18.19 1.30 -10.60
C GLY A 128 17.33 2.01 -9.56
N ARG A 129 17.89 2.26 -8.37
CA ARG A 129 17.20 2.91 -7.25
C ARG A 129 17.24 4.44 -7.43
N LEU A 130 16.15 5.02 -7.91
CA LEU A 130 15.99 6.44 -8.27
C LEU A 130 15.24 7.23 -7.20
N GLY A 131 15.16 8.55 -7.37
CA GLY A 131 14.32 9.39 -6.52
C GLY A 131 15.04 9.93 -5.28
N PHE A 132 14.30 10.61 -4.41
CA PHE A 132 14.75 11.11 -3.10
C PHE A 132 13.78 10.67 -2.01
N VAL A 133 14.22 10.65 -0.75
CA VAL A 133 13.46 10.08 0.38
C VAL A 133 12.02 10.62 0.49
N ASP A 134 11.83 11.89 0.21
CA ASP A 134 10.63 12.68 0.48
C ASP A 134 9.92 13.19 -0.79
N THR A 135 10.27 12.64 -1.96
CA THR A 135 9.67 13.04 -3.24
C THR A 135 9.09 11.84 -3.96
N ALA A 136 8.09 12.06 -4.82
CA ALA A 136 7.67 11.04 -5.77
C ALA A 136 8.70 10.93 -6.92
N LEU A 137 8.61 9.87 -7.71
CA LEU A 137 9.45 9.71 -8.90
C LEU A 137 9.10 10.79 -9.95
N HIS A 138 10.13 11.36 -10.58
CA HIS A 138 10.01 12.33 -11.67
C HIS A 138 10.70 11.82 -12.94
N VAL A 139 10.17 12.19 -14.11
CA VAL A 139 10.67 11.82 -15.43
C VAL A 139 12.13 12.24 -15.64
N ALA A 140 12.55 13.36 -15.06
CA ALA A 140 13.93 13.83 -15.12
C ALA A 140 14.93 12.81 -14.53
N GLN A 141 14.51 12.04 -13.52
CA GLN A 141 15.33 10.98 -12.91
C GLN A 141 15.45 9.77 -13.85
N LEU A 142 14.42 9.48 -14.65
CA LEU A 142 14.46 8.45 -15.69
C LEU A 142 15.36 8.87 -16.86
N ASP A 143 15.26 10.12 -17.32
CA ASP A 143 16.16 10.66 -18.34
C ASP A 143 17.62 10.65 -17.89
N ALA A 144 17.89 11.02 -16.64
CA ALA A 144 19.23 10.94 -16.07
C ALA A 144 19.74 9.49 -16.02
N CYS A 145 18.90 8.56 -15.56
CA CYS A 145 19.23 7.14 -15.52
C CYS A 145 19.57 6.57 -16.90
N ALA A 146 18.76 6.89 -17.92
CA ALA A 146 18.98 6.42 -19.29
C ALA A 146 20.24 7.00 -19.93
N ARG A 147 20.60 8.24 -19.60
CA ARG A 147 21.82 8.90 -20.09
C ARG A 147 23.08 8.42 -19.38
N ASP A 148 23.06 8.33 -18.05
CA ASP A 148 24.26 8.18 -17.23
C ASP A 148 24.53 6.73 -16.82
N VAL A 149 23.52 5.85 -16.89
CA VAL A 149 23.62 4.44 -16.50
C VAL A 149 23.27 3.53 -17.69
N GLN A 150 21.99 3.38 -17.99
CA GLN A 150 21.46 2.62 -19.14
C GLN A 150 19.94 2.79 -19.22
N LEU A 151 19.36 2.50 -20.40
CA LEU A 151 17.92 2.42 -20.55
C LEU A 151 17.35 1.23 -19.74
N PRO A 152 16.30 1.40 -18.92
CA PRO A 152 15.69 0.30 -18.17
C PRO A 152 14.95 -0.72 -19.03
N GLY A 153 14.98 -1.98 -18.60
CA GLY A 153 14.11 -3.04 -19.09
C GLY A 153 12.69 -2.97 -18.55
N ALA A 154 12.48 -2.29 -17.42
CA ALA A 154 11.17 -1.92 -16.89
C ALA A 154 11.30 -0.72 -15.93
N VAL A 155 10.23 0.07 -15.81
CA VAL A 155 10.10 1.15 -14.81
C VAL A 155 8.98 0.80 -13.84
N VAL A 156 9.18 1.02 -12.55
CA VAL A 156 8.16 0.89 -11.50
C VAL A 156 7.83 2.23 -10.87
N VAL A 157 6.54 2.54 -10.76
CA VAL A 157 6.03 3.68 -9.97
C VAL A 157 5.08 3.17 -8.91
N GLU A 158 5.36 3.49 -7.64
CA GLU A 158 4.47 3.20 -6.51
C GLU A 158 3.44 4.33 -6.32
N LEU A 159 2.16 3.99 -6.25
CA LEU A 159 1.07 4.96 -6.19
C LEU A 159 0.15 4.73 -4.97
N PRO A 160 0.20 5.61 -3.96
CA PRO A 160 1.31 6.52 -3.61
C PRO A 160 2.57 5.82 -3.11
N LEU A 161 3.69 6.53 -3.18
CA LEU A 161 4.93 6.14 -2.50
C LEU A 161 4.74 6.26 -0.97
N ARG A 162 4.47 5.14 -0.31
CA ARG A 162 4.14 5.09 1.12
C ARG A 162 5.26 5.64 2.00
N ARG A 163 6.50 5.18 1.78
CA ARG A 163 7.66 5.58 2.61
C ARG A 163 8.05 7.04 2.42
N GLY A 164 7.80 7.60 1.23
CA GLY A 164 7.95 9.03 0.94
C GLY A 164 6.77 9.90 1.41
N GLY A 165 6.03 9.46 2.44
CA GLY A 165 4.92 10.23 3.01
C GLY A 165 3.54 9.87 2.50
N TYR A 166 3.36 8.83 1.67
CA TYR A 166 2.15 8.64 0.85
C TYR A 166 2.01 9.69 -0.27
N ARG A 167 3.15 10.13 -0.84
CA ARG A 167 3.17 11.08 -1.94
C ARG A 167 2.84 10.42 -3.28
N LEU A 168 2.04 11.13 -4.08
CA LEU A 168 1.77 10.86 -5.48
C LEU A 168 2.60 11.82 -6.34
N PRO A 169 3.10 11.39 -7.50
CA PRO A 169 3.49 12.33 -8.55
C PRO A 169 2.30 13.21 -8.92
N GLU A 170 2.57 14.46 -9.32
CA GLU A 170 1.54 15.28 -9.94
C GLU A 170 0.99 14.58 -11.20
N TRP A 171 -0.27 14.80 -11.55
CA TRP A 171 -0.89 14.11 -12.68
C TRP A 171 -0.13 14.35 -14.00
N SER A 172 0.39 15.56 -14.23
CA SER A 172 1.25 15.86 -15.38
C SER A 172 2.55 15.07 -15.37
N GLU A 173 3.13 14.86 -14.19
CA GLU A 173 4.37 14.13 -14.00
C GLU A 173 4.17 12.63 -14.26
N LEU A 174 3.08 12.05 -13.75
CA LEU A 174 2.73 10.66 -14.02
C LEU A 174 2.50 10.42 -15.52
N ARG A 175 1.85 11.36 -16.22
CA ARG A 175 1.72 11.31 -17.69
C ARG A 175 3.07 11.45 -18.40
N ALA A 176 3.96 12.31 -17.92
CA ALA A 176 5.29 12.48 -18.49
C ALA A 176 6.13 11.19 -18.37
N ILE A 177 6.07 10.51 -17.23
CA ILE A 177 6.69 9.19 -17.02
C ILE A 177 6.12 8.15 -18.00
N SER A 178 4.79 8.09 -18.13
CA SER A 178 4.11 7.19 -19.08
C SER A 178 4.54 7.45 -20.52
N HIS A 179 4.55 8.72 -20.94
CA HIS A 179 4.98 9.11 -22.28
C HIS A 179 6.44 8.76 -22.53
N TRP A 180 7.33 9.06 -21.58
CA TRP A 180 8.75 8.73 -21.64
C TRP A 180 8.99 7.22 -21.86
N CYS A 181 8.25 6.40 -21.11
CA CYS A 181 8.30 4.94 -21.21
C CYS A 181 7.87 4.46 -22.60
N ARG A 182 6.73 4.95 -23.09
CA ARG A 182 6.17 4.58 -24.41
C ARG A 182 7.09 4.95 -25.57
N GLU A 183 7.61 6.18 -25.59
CA GLU A 183 8.54 6.66 -26.64
C GLU A 183 9.81 5.80 -26.75
N ARG A 184 10.25 5.19 -25.63
CA ARG A 184 11.46 4.38 -25.56
C ARG A 184 11.18 2.86 -25.55
N GLY A 185 9.92 2.46 -25.68
CA GLY A 185 9.50 1.06 -25.61
C GLY A 185 9.85 0.38 -24.28
N VAL A 186 9.90 1.13 -23.18
CA VAL A 186 10.16 0.62 -21.83
C VAL A 186 8.83 0.33 -21.15
N PRO A 187 8.55 -0.91 -20.70
CA PRO A 187 7.34 -1.22 -19.95
C PRO A 187 7.26 -0.45 -18.64
N LEU A 188 6.10 0.17 -18.39
CA LEU A 188 5.76 0.81 -17.13
C LEU A 188 4.87 -0.10 -16.29
N HIS A 189 5.29 -0.37 -15.06
CA HIS A 189 4.54 -1.11 -14.06
C HIS A 189 4.14 -0.18 -12.90
N PHE A 190 2.87 -0.24 -12.49
CA PHE A 190 2.43 0.42 -11.27
C PHE A 190 2.39 -0.55 -10.09
N ASP A 191 3.18 -0.25 -9.06
CA ASP A 191 2.91 -0.75 -7.71
C ASP A 191 1.72 0.03 -7.15
N GLY A 192 0.53 -0.47 -7.42
CA GLY A 192 -0.74 0.10 -7.00
C GLY A 192 -1.25 -0.52 -5.70
N ALA A 193 -0.36 -0.86 -4.74
CA ALA A 193 -0.78 -1.36 -3.43
C ALA A 193 -1.88 -0.48 -2.77
N ARG A 194 -1.90 0.81 -3.11
CA ARG A 194 -2.88 1.80 -2.67
C ARG A 194 -3.47 2.62 -3.82
N LEU A 195 -3.63 2.00 -5.00
CA LEU A 195 -4.20 2.67 -6.17
C LEU A 195 -5.67 3.07 -5.95
N TRP A 196 -6.42 2.27 -5.18
CA TRP A 196 -7.80 2.58 -4.80
C TRP A 196 -7.89 3.94 -4.10
N GLU A 197 -6.96 4.18 -3.18
CA GLU A 197 -6.82 5.41 -2.42
C GLU A 197 -6.29 6.55 -3.32
N ALA A 198 -5.32 6.27 -4.19
CA ALA A 198 -4.74 7.25 -5.11
C ALA A 198 -5.75 7.83 -6.09
N ALA A 199 -6.74 7.04 -6.52
CA ALA A 199 -7.79 7.50 -7.45
C ALA A 199 -8.59 8.67 -6.89
N ALA A 200 -8.83 8.69 -5.57
CA ALA A 200 -9.48 9.83 -4.92
C ALA A 200 -8.67 11.11 -5.10
N HIS A 201 -7.34 11.04 -4.97
CA HIS A 201 -6.45 12.21 -5.15
C HIS A 201 -6.54 12.80 -6.54
N TYR A 202 -6.34 11.96 -7.55
CA TYR A 202 -6.30 12.41 -8.95
C TYR A 202 -7.66 12.84 -9.48
N ASP A 203 -8.74 12.53 -8.75
CA ASP A 203 -10.12 12.79 -9.15
C ASP A 203 -10.42 12.17 -10.53
N ARG A 204 -10.05 10.90 -10.68
CA ARG A 204 -10.11 10.16 -11.96
C ARG A 204 -10.61 8.74 -11.77
N PRO A 205 -11.29 8.16 -12.79
CA PRO A 205 -11.53 6.73 -12.84
C PRO A 205 -10.24 5.92 -12.72
N LEU A 206 -10.32 4.77 -12.06
CA LEU A 206 -9.19 3.83 -11.92
C LEU A 206 -8.62 3.42 -13.28
N ALA A 207 -9.49 3.20 -14.27
CA ALA A 207 -9.12 2.89 -15.65
C ALA A 207 -8.24 3.96 -16.30
N ASP A 208 -8.52 5.26 -16.08
CA ASP A 208 -7.74 6.35 -16.65
C ASP A 208 -6.32 6.39 -16.08
N ILE A 209 -6.18 6.11 -14.78
CA ILE A 209 -4.88 6.05 -14.12
C ILE A 209 -4.14 4.81 -14.62
N ALA A 210 -4.78 3.64 -14.54
CA ALA A 210 -4.20 2.36 -14.97
C ALA A 210 -3.83 2.33 -16.46
N ALA A 211 -4.52 3.10 -17.31
CA ALA A 211 -4.19 3.25 -18.72
C ALA A 211 -2.80 3.85 -18.97
N LEU A 212 -2.21 4.55 -17.99
CA LEU A 212 -0.86 5.10 -18.11
C LEU A 212 0.25 4.03 -18.04
N ALA A 213 -0.01 2.88 -17.43
CA ALA A 213 0.97 1.79 -17.29
C ALA A 213 0.63 0.58 -18.17
N ASP A 214 1.62 -0.23 -18.52
CA ASP A 214 1.42 -1.50 -19.25
C ASP A 214 0.86 -2.59 -18.33
N SER A 215 1.21 -2.55 -17.05
CA SER A 215 0.70 -3.47 -16.04
C SER A 215 0.52 -2.78 -14.68
N VAL A 216 -0.44 -3.27 -13.91
CA VAL A 216 -0.81 -2.70 -12.61
C VAL A 216 -0.99 -3.83 -11.60
N TYR A 217 -0.30 -3.74 -10.47
CA TYR A 217 -0.61 -4.53 -9.28
C TYR A 217 -1.51 -3.74 -8.35
N VAL A 218 -2.54 -4.36 -7.77
CA VAL A 218 -3.39 -3.75 -6.73
C VAL A 218 -3.61 -4.70 -5.55
N SER A 219 -3.64 -4.16 -4.33
CA SER A 219 -3.78 -4.96 -3.10
C SER A 219 -5.20 -4.95 -2.55
N PHE A 220 -5.64 -6.06 -1.94
CA PHE A 220 -6.96 -6.13 -1.30
C PHE A 220 -6.92 -5.95 0.23
N TYR A 221 -5.75 -5.98 0.88
CA TYR A 221 -5.64 -5.97 2.35
C TYR A 221 -5.13 -4.62 2.92
N LYS A 222 -4.98 -3.60 2.07
CA LYS A 222 -4.64 -2.22 2.48
C LYS A 222 -5.93 -1.46 2.81
N GLY A 223 -6.27 -0.39 2.08
CA GLY A 223 -7.51 0.35 2.29
C GLY A 223 -8.80 -0.45 2.04
N LEU A 224 -8.72 -1.61 1.38
CA LEU A 224 -9.89 -2.48 1.20
C LEU A 224 -10.12 -3.46 2.35
N GLY A 225 -9.20 -3.57 3.32
CA GLY A 225 -9.43 -4.36 4.54
C GLY A 225 -9.61 -5.88 4.36
N GLY A 226 -9.33 -6.44 3.18
CA GLY A 226 -9.37 -7.87 2.92
C GLY A 226 -8.33 -8.66 3.74
N LEU A 227 -8.45 -9.98 3.77
CA LEU A 227 -7.59 -10.86 4.58
C LEU A 227 -6.16 -10.95 4.02
N ALA A 228 -6.05 -11.08 2.70
CA ALA A 228 -4.80 -11.11 1.95
C ALA A 228 -5.11 -10.93 0.45
N GLY A 229 -4.12 -11.18 -0.40
CA GLY A 229 -4.32 -11.25 -1.84
C GLY A 229 -4.20 -9.92 -2.56
N CYS A 230 -4.09 -10.04 -3.87
CA CYS A 230 -3.92 -8.96 -4.80
C CYS A 230 -4.29 -9.37 -6.22
N MET A 231 -4.34 -8.39 -7.11
CA MET A 231 -4.57 -8.59 -8.53
C MET A 231 -3.40 -8.02 -9.32
N LEU A 232 -2.98 -8.72 -10.36
CA LEU A 232 -2.11 -8.19 -11.40
C LEU A 232 -2.93 -8.07 -12.68
N ALA A 233 -2.95 -6.89 -13.29
CA ALA A 233 -3.75 -6.59 -14.48
C ALA A 233 -2.88 -6.01 -15.61
N GLY A 234 -3.23 -6.31 -16.86
CA GLY A 234 -2.49 -5.89 -18.04
C GLY A 234 -3.05 -6.52 -19.31
N GLU A 235 -2.26 -6.51 -20.39
CA GLU A 235 -2.61 -7.19 -21.64
C GLU A 235 -2.77 -8.71 -21.44
N ALA A 236 -3.63 -9.33 -22.26
CA ALA A 236 -3.98 -10.75 -22.10
C ALA A 236 -2.76 -11.67 -22.25
N ASP A 237 -1.84 -11.35 -23.17
CA ASP A 237 -0.60 -12.10 -23.39
C ASP A 237 0.39 -11.94 -22.21
N PHE A 238 0.45 -10.74 -21.62
CA PHE A 238 1.23 -10.48 -20.40
C PHE A 238 0.69 -11.30 -19.25
N ILE A 239 -0.63 -11.26 -19.01
CA ILE A 239 -1.26 -12.02 -17.94
C ILE A 239 -1.07 -13.53 -18.16
N ALA A 240 -1.20 -14.04 -19.39
CA ALA A 240 -0.90 -15.44 -19.70
C ALA A 240 0.55 -15.83 -19.33
N ALA A 241 1.52 -14.94 -19.59
CA ALA A 241 2.92 -15.16 -19.23
C ALA A 241 3.19 -15.17 -17.71
N ILE A 242 2.26 -14.67 -16.87
CA ILE A 242 2.37 -14.72 -15.40
C ILE A 242 2.11 -16.13 -14.85
N ALA A 243 1.30 -16.96 -15.52
CA ALA A 243 0.85 -18.25 -14.97
C ALA A 243 2.01 -19.20 -14.56
N PRO A 244 3.09 -19.39 -15.35
CA PRO A 244 4.23 -20.19 -14.92
C PRO A 244 4.94 -19.59 -13.69
N TRP A 245 5.03 -18.26 -13.61
CA TRP A 245 5.65 -17.55 -12.49
C TRP A 245 4.82 -17.63 -11.21
N GLN A 246 3.49 -17.67 -11.32
CA GLN A 246 2.61 -17.93 -10.17
C GLN A 246 2.94 -19.28 -9.52
N THR A 247 3.19 -20.32 -10.29
CA THR A 247 3.63 -21.63 -9.76
C THR A 247 5.06 -21.57 -9.22
N ARG A 248 6.01 -21.01 -9.98
CA ARG A 248 7.44 -20.92 -9.58
C ARG A 248 7.65 -20.16 -8.27
N LEU A 249 6.82 -19.14 -8.02
CA LEU A 249 6.83 -18.33 -6.80
C LEU A 249 5.89 -18.87 -5.71
N ALA A 250 5.54 -20.17 -5.77
CA ALA A 250 4.73 -20.88 -4.80
C ALA A 250 3.34 -20.25 -4.54
N GLY A 251 2.78 -19.57 -5.55
CA GLY A 251 1.52 -18.83 -5.45
C GLY A 251 0.30 -19.52 -6.05
N ASN A 252 0.48 -20.60 -6.81
CA ASN A 252 -0.62 -21.43 -7.30
C ASN A 252 -1.00 -22.49 -6.26
N VAL A 253 -1.53 -22.03 -5.13
CA VAL A 253 -1.95 -22.90 -4.02
C VAL A 253 -3.25 -23.63 -4.35
N HIS A 254 -3.57 -24.68 -3.60
CA HIS A 254 -4.74 -25.52 -3.88
C HIS A 254 -6.05 -24.72 -3.93
N THR A 255 -6.32 -23.86 -2.96
CA THR A 255 -7.54 -23.02 -2.89
C THR A 255 -7.21 -21.62 -2.38
N LEU A 256 -7.89 -20.60 -2.92
CA LEU A 256 -7.73 -19.17 -2.59
C LEU A 256 -9.04 -18.53 -2.10
N TYR A 257 -10.15 -19.26 -2.09
CA TYR A 257 -11.49 -18.73 -1.84
C TYR A 257 -11.63 -17.81 -0.62
N PRO A 258 -10.97 -18.01 0.56
CA PRO A 258 -11.14 -17.10 1.68
C PRO A 258 -10.63 -15.69 1.35
N PHE A 259 -9.54 -15.60 0.58
CA PHE A 259 -8.97 -14.33 0.14
C PHE A 259 -9.82 -13.69 -0.95
N VAL A 260 -10.34 -14.49 -1.89
CA VAL A 260 -11.27 -14.04 -2.95
C VAL A 260 -12.53 -13.42 -2.33
N LEU A 261 -13.17 -14.11 -1.38
CA LEU A 261 -14.36 -13.62 -0.68
C LEU A 261 -14.06 -12.31 0.07
N SER A 262 -12.94 -12.26 0.80
CA SER A 262 -12.55 -11.04 1.53
C SER A 262 -12.23 -9.85 0.63
N ALA A 263 -11.65 -10.11 -0.56
CA ALA A 263 -11.40 -9.08 -1.55
C ALA A 263 -12.72 -8.52 -2.11
N ARG A 264 -13.71 -9.39 -2.38
CA ARG A 264 -15.04 -8.96 -2.82
C ARG A 264 -15.78 -8.14 -1.75
N GLU A 265 -15.70 -8.54 -0.48
CA GLU A 265 -16.25 -7.74 0.62
C GLU A 265 -15.61 -6.34 0.64
N GLY A 266 -14.27 -6.27 0.59
CA GLY A 266 -13.53 -5.01 0.59
C GLY A 266 -13.89 -4.10 -0.58
N LEU A 267 -13.97 -4.64 -1.80
CA LEU A 267 -14.40 -3.91 -2.99
C LEU A 267 -15.82 -3.34 -2.86
N ARG A 268 -16.75 -4.10 -2.27
CA ARG A 268 -18.13 -3.63 -2.08
C ARG A 268 -18.27 -2.59 -0.98
N ARG A 269 -17.54 -2.79 0.13
CA ARG A 269 -17.70 -2.00 1.36
C ARG A 269 -16.83 -0.76 1.42
N HIS A 270 -15.57 -0.87 1.03
CA HIS A 270 -14.55 0.14 1.31
C HIS A 270 -14.15 0.94 0.07
N LEU A 271 -14.13 0.34 -1.13
CA LEU A 271 -13.78 1.06 -2.36
C LEU A 271 -14.63 2.34 -2.57
N PRO A 272 -15.97 2.33 -2.36
CA PRO A 272 -16.78 3.54 -2.53
C PRO A 272 -16.47 4.66 -1.52
N ARG A 273 -15.74 4.35 -0.44
CA ARG A 273 -15.44 5.27 0.66
C ARG A 273 -14.09 5.98 0.54
N MET A 274 -13.28 5.68 -0.48
CA MET A 274 -11.90 6.21 -0.58
C MET A 274 -11.83 7.74 -0.58
N ALA A 275 -12.77 8.41 -1.26
CA ALA A 275 -12.86 9.86 -1.26
C ALA A 275 -13.17 10.41 0.15
N ALA A 276 -14.16 9.84 0.83
CA ALA A 276 -14.53 10.23 2.19
C ALA A 276 -13.39 9.98 3.20
N TYR A 277 -12.63 8.88 3.04
CA TYR A 277 -11.46 8.63 3.89
C TYR A 277 -10.34 9.65 3.67
N ARG A 278 -10.10 10.08 2.42
CA ARG A 278 -9.16 11.17 2.12
C ARG A 278 -9.62 12.49 2.76
N GLU A 279 -10.88 12.85 2.60
CA GLU A 279 -11.45 14.08 3.19
C GLU A 279 -11.31 14.07 4.72
N ARG A 280 -11.63 12.94 5.36
CA ARG A 280 -11.44 12.76 6.81
C ARG A 280 -9.97 12.86 7.21
N ALA A 281 -9.03 12.35 6.40
CA ALA A 281 -7.59 12.48 6.64
C ALA A 281 -7.13 13.93 6.54
N GLN A 282 -7.62 14.68 5.56
CA GLN A 282 -7.32 16.11 5.39
C GLN A 282 -7.86 16.94 6.55
N ALA A 283 -9.09 16.69 7.00
CA ALA A 283 -9.68 17.36 8.15
C ALA A 283 -8.87 17.12 9.43
N LEU A 284 -8.50 15.85 9.70
CA LEU A 284 -7.65 15.53 10.84
C LEU A 284 -6.29 16.22 10.75
N ALA A 285 -5.66 16.15 9.57
CA ALA A 285 -4.35 16.74 9.35
C ALA A 285 -4.37 18.26 9.60
N ALA A 286 -5.38 18.97 9.11
CA ALA A 286 -5.53 20.40 9.36
C ALA A 286 -5.65 20.72 10.86
N ALA A 287 -6.35 19.90 11.64
CA ALA A 287 -6.43 20.06 13.08
C ALA A 287 -5.10 19.79 13.81
N LEU A 288 -4.32 18.80 13.34
CA LEU A 288 -3.03 18.43 13.92
C LEU A 288 -1.93 19.46 13.58
N THR A 289 -1.92 20.05 12.38
CA THR A 289 -0.94 21.09 11.99
C THR A 289 -1.02 22.35 12.87
N ALA A 290 -2.16 22.61 13.50
CA ALA A 290 -2.31 23.74 14.43
C ALA A 290 -1.38 23.65 15.65
N GLU A 291 -0.83 22.47 15.96
CA GLU A 291 0.12 22.28 17.05
C GLU A 291 1.53 22.77 16.71
N PRO A 292 2.12 23.64 17.55
CA PRO A 292 3.51 24.07 17.38
C PRO A 292 4.48 22.89 17.32
N GLY A 293 5.31 22.87 16.28
CA GLY A 293 6.35 21.85 16.09
C GLY A 293 5.89 20.54 15.47
N TRP A 294 4.58 20.36 15.22
CA TRP A 294 4.06 19.18 14.53
C TRP A 294 4.14 19.42 13.02
N ARG A 295 4.45 18.38 12.24
CA ARG A 295 4.54 18.46 10.77
C ARG A 295 3.82 17.29 10.13
N ILE A 296 3.22 17.53 8.97
CA ILE A 296 2.50 16.51 8.20
C ILE A 296 3.14 16.36 6.83
N ALA A 297 3.23 15.13 6.33
CA ALA A 297 3.72 14.84 5.00
C ALA A 297 2.84 13.78 4.30
N PRO A 298 2.31 14.07 3.07
CA PRO A 298 2.20 15.40 2.47
C PRO A 298 1.17 16.28 3.20
N GLU A 299 1.30 17.58 3.03
CA GLU A 299 0.36 18.58 3.55
C GLU A 299 -0.24 19.38 2.38
N PRO A 300 -1.56 19.29 2.12
CA PRO A 300 -2.52 18.37 2.75
C PRO A 300 -2.29 16.90 2.35
N PRO A 301 -2.79 15.92 3.13
CA PRO A 301 -2.80 14.51 2.74
C PRO A 301 -3.42 14.31 1.35
N GLN A 302 -2.74 13.54 0.50
CA GLN A 302 -3.21 13.25 -0.86
C GLN A 302 -4.18 12.08 -0.89
N VAL A 303 -3.99 11.11 0.00
CA VAL A 303 -4.84 9.91 0.16
C VAL A 303 -5.40 9.83 1.59
N ASN A 304 -6.03 8.73 1.96
CA ASN A 304 -6.52 8.47 3.32
C ASN A 304 -5.41 8.30 4.39
N ALA A 305 -4.16 8.59 4.05
CA ALA A 305 -3.02 8.35 4.92
C ALA A 305 -1.96 9.44 4.76
N PHE A 306 -1.22 9.68 5.84
CA PHE A 306 -0.13 10.65 5.90
C PHE A 306 0.86 10.27 7.00
N GLN A 307 2.06 10.87 6.96
CA GLN A 307 3.02 10.82 8.04
C GLN A 307 2.84 12.03 8.96
N LEU A 308 2.78 11.77 10.26
CA LEU A 308 2.76 12.78 11.32
C LEU A 308 4.13 12.77 12.00
N HIS A 309 4.82 13.91 11.97
CA HIS A 309 6.12 14.11 12.58
C HIS A 309 5.98 14.96 13.84
N LEU A 310 6.51 14.44 14.95
CA LEU A 310 6.31 14.98 16.29
C LEU A 310 7.67 15.32 16.93
N PRO A 311 7.77 16.42 17.70
CA PRO A 311 9.03 16.91 18.27
C PRO A 311 9.41 16.16 19.57
N VAL A 312 9.32 14.83 19.55
CA VAL A 312 9.66 13.93 20.66
C VAL A 312 10.41 12.71 20.13
N GLY A 313 11.24 12.08 20.96
CA GLY A 313 12.01 10.90 20.54
C GLY A 313 11.11 9.69 20.21
N PRO A 314 11.50 8.83 19.25
CA PRO A 314 10.66 7.72 18.79
C PRO A 314 10.33 6.68 19.88
N ASP A 315 11.30 6.35 20.74
CA ASP A 315 11.07 5.38 21.82
C ASP A 315 10.14 5.95 22.89
N ALA A 316 10.34 7.22 23.28
CA ALA A 316 9.46 7.93 24.22
C ALA A 316 8.03 8.05 23.68
N LEU A 317 7.88 8.39 22.40
CA LEU A 317 6.56 8.45 21.75
C LEU A 317 5.90 7.08 21.73
N ARG A 318 6.64 6.01 21.40
CA ARG A 318 6.08 4.65 21.40
C ARG A 318 5.55 4.29 22.78
N GLU A 319 6.31 4.49 23.84
CA GLU A 319 5.85 4.17 25.19
C GLU A 319 4.64 5.01 25.60
N ALA A 320 4.63 6.31 25.29
CA ALA A 320 3.49 7.17 25.56
C ALA A 320 2.21 6.72 24.80
N LEU A 321 2.33 6.28 23.54
CA LEU A 321 1.20 5.74 22.78
C LEU A 321 0.66 4.45 23.42
N LEU A 322 1.54 3.57 23.89
CA LEU A 322 1.13 2.35 24.61
C LEU A 322 0.48 2.69 25.96
N GLU A 323 0.93 3.73 26.65
CA GLU A 323 0.29 4.20 27.87
C GLU A 323 -1.09 4.81 27.62
N VAL A 324 -1.28 5.59 26.54
CA VAL A 324 -2.62 6.03 26.09
C VAL A 324 -3.52 4.83 25.84
N ALA A 325 -3.02 3.79 25.18
CA ALA A 325 -3.78 2.56 24.97
C ALA A 325 -4.16 1.84 26.28
N ARG A 326 -3.26 1.79 27.27
CA ARG A 326 -3.54 1.15 28.58
C ARG A 326 -4.53 1.96 29.43
N CYS A 327 -4.34 3.27 29.52
CA CYS A 327 -5.09 4.12 30.45
C CYS A 327 -6.43 4.58 29.86
N GLU A 328 -6.45 4.97 28.59
CA GLU A 328 -7.62 5.56 27.93
C GLU A 328 -8.35 4.56 27.05
N ARG A 329 -7.77 3.38 26.81
CA ARG A 329 -8.29 2.36 25.88
C ARG A 329 -8.44 2.90 24.46
N PHE A 330 -7.60 3.88 24.09
CA PHE A 330 -7.54 4.48 22.76
C PHE A 330 -6.30 4.00 22.02
N TRP A 331 -6.50 3.45 20.83
CA TRP A 331 -5.40 3.01 19.99
C TRP A 331 -5.09 4.04 18.89
N LEU A 332 -4.01 4.80 19.11
CA LEU A 332 -3.43 5.72 18.11
C LEU A 332 -2.36 5.05 17.25
N GLY A 333 -1.75 3.96 17.73
CA GLY A 333 -0.66 3.26 17.07
C GLY A 333 0.38 2.78 18.07
N ALA A 334 1.36 2.01 17.60
CA ALA A 334 2.51 1.59 18.41
C ALA A 334 3.84 1.72 17.66
N ARG A 335 3.80 2.09 16.37
CA ARG A 335 4.99 2.20 15.54
C ARG A 335 5.38 3.67 15.41
N ALA A 336 6.34 4.09 16.21
CA ALA A 336 7.07 5.34 16.05
C ALA A 336 8.47 5.02 15.53
N VAL A 337 8.94 5.81 14.56
CA VAL A 337 10.30 5.70 14.00
C VAL A 337 10.96 7.07 13.97
N ALA A 338 12.27 7.13 13.74
CA ALA A 338 12.95 8.42 13.61
C ALA A 338 12.34 9.27 12.48
N SER A 339 12.11 10.55 12.77
CA SER A 339 11.66 11.52 11.79
C SER A 339 12.81 11.91 10.87
N HIS A 340 12.53 11.94 9.56
CA HIS A 340 13.45 12.53 8.58
C HIS A 340 13.19 14.04 8.36
N VAL A 341 12.15 14.59 9.01
CA VAL A 341 11.72 15.99 8.88
C VAL A 341 12.12 16.82 10.10
N LEU A 342 12.15 16.19 11.29
CA LEU A 342 12.43 16.84 12.57
C LEU A 342 13.65 16.17 13.21
N GLU A 343 14.71 16.94 13.44
CA GLU A 343 15.90 16.45 14.13
C GLU A 343 15.54 15.98 15.55
N GLY A 344 15.92 14.75 15.90
CA GLY A 344 15.56 14.12 17.17
C GLY A 344 14.07 13.76 17.34
N GLY A 345 13.23 14.09 16.36
CA GLY A 345 11.79 13.83 16.39
C GLY A 345 11.40 12.42 15.95
N ALA A 346 10.12 12.12 16.10
CA ALA A 346 9.52 10.85 15.73
C ALA A 346 8.54 11.02 14.57
N MET A 347 8.33 9.96 13.79
CA MET A 347 7.32 9.85 12.75
C MET A 347 6.43 8.66 13.03
N VAL A 348 5.13 8.87 12.85
CA VAL A 348 4.08 7.85 12.85
C VAL A 348 3.25 7.96 11.58
N GLU A 349 2.71 6.84 11.12
CA GLU A 349 1.79 6.83 9.98
C GLU A 349 0.36 6.81 10.49
N VAL A 350 -0.45 7.75 10.01
CA VAL A 350 -1.90 7.80 10.25
C VAL A 350 -2.59 7.30 8.98
N VAL A 351 -3.50 6.33 9.12
CA VAL A 351 -4.25 5.71 8.03
C VAL A 351 -5.72 5.67 8.39
N ILE A 352 -6.51 6.49 7.72
CA ILE A 352 -7.95 6.63 7.94
C ILE A 352 -8.72 5.49 7.27
N GLY A 353 -9.63 4.88 8.03
CA GLY A 353 -10.65 3.94 7.56
C GLY A 353 -11.88 4.04 8.45
N ASP A 354 -12.73 3.00 8.48
CA ASP A 354 -13.97 2.98 9.28
C ASP A 354 -13.76 3.33 10.76
N ALA A 355 -12.58 3.04 11.33
CA ALA A 355 -12.30 3.32 12.74
C ALA A 355 -12.39 4.81 13.09
N ALA A 356 -12.08 5.69 12.13
CA ALA A 356 -12.07 7.14 12.32
C ALA A 356 -13.47 7.77 12.31
N ASP A 357 -14.51 7.05 11.87
CA ASP A 357 -15.89 7.57 11.79
C ASP A 357 -16.42 7.98 13.17
N GLY A 358 -15.96 7.30 14.23
CA GLY A 358 -16.33 7.58 15.61
C GLY A 358 -15.53 8.69 16.28
N TRP A 359 -14.67 9.43 15.57
CA TRP A 359 -13.78 10.45 16.15
C TRP A 359 -14.07 11.85 15.60
N THR A 360 -14.28 12.80 16.51
CA THR A 360 -14.12 14.22 16.19
C THR A 360 -12.64 14.60 16.08
N ASP A 361 -12.33 15.67 15.35
CA ASP A 361 -10.95 16.16 15.23
C ASP A 361 -10.40 16.65 16.58
N SER A 362 -11.25 17.26 17.41
CA SER A 362 -10.87 17.69 18.77
C SER A 362 -10.48 16.51 19.67
N GLU A 363 -11.21 15.40 19.61
CA GLU A 363 -10.87 14.20 20.38
C GLU A 363 -9.56 13.58 19.91
N ALA A 364 -9.37 13.46 18.60
CA ALA A 364 -8.15 12.90 18.03
C ALA A 364 -6.93 13.77 18.38
N LEU A 365 -7.07 15.10 18.25
CA LEU A 365 -6.04 16.05 18.64
C LEU A 365 -5.71 15.96 20.14
N ALA A 366 -6.73 15.88 21.00
CA ALA A 366 -6.52 15.73 22.44
C ALA A 366 -5.76 14.44 22.79
N ALA A 367 -6.09 13.33 22.14
CA ALA A 367 -5.39 12.05 22.34
C ALA A 367 -3.92 12.13 21.87
N TRP A 368 -3.64 12.76 20.73
CA TRP A 368 -2.26 12.98 20.29
C TRP A 368 -1.48 13.92 21.22
N ARG A 369 -2.11 15.00 21.71
CA ARG A 369 -1.49 15.90 22.69
C ARG A 369 -1.15 15.16 23.97
N ALA A 370 -2.03 14.29 24.47
CA ALA A 370 -1.77 13.47 25.64
C ALA A 370 -0.56 12.56 25.44
N ALA A 371 -0.43 11.91 24.28
CA ALA A 371 0.74 11.09 23.94
C ALA A 371 2.03 11.93 23.88
N VAL A 372 2.02 13.08 23.21
CA VAL A 372 3.22 13.93 23.07
C VAL A 372 3.65 14.52 24.41
N MET A 373 2.71 14.96 25.25
CA MET A 373 3.01 15.49 26.59
C MET A 373 3.65 14.44 27.49
N ARG A 374 3.17 13.18 27.44
CA ARG A 374 3.79 12.07 28.19
C ARG A 374 5.17 11.69 27.68
N ALA A 375 5.43 11.85 26.37
CA ALA A 375 6.73 11.57 25.78
C ALA A 375 7.77 12.67 26.04
N ALA A 376 7.33 13.88 26.37
CA ALA A 376 8.20 15.04 26.62
C ALA A 376 8.58 15.22 28.11
N GLY A 377 7.80 14.65 29.03
CA GLY A 377 8.10 14.59 30.46
C GLY A 377 8.87 13.32 30.81
#